data_AF-A0A9W9QC56-F1
#
_entry.id   AF-A0A9W9QC56-F1
#
_cell.length_a   1.000
_cell.length_b   1.000
_cell.length_c   1.000
_cell.angle_alpha   90.00
_cell.angle_beta   90.00
_cell.angle_gamma   90.00
#
_symmetry.space_group_name_H-M   'P 1'
#
loop_
_entity.id
_entity.type
_entity.pdbx_description
1 polymer ?
#
loop_
_entity_poly.entity_id
_entity_poly.type
_entity_poly.pdbx_seq_one_letter_code
_entity_poly.pdbx_strand_id
1 'polypeptide(L)' 'MDTKTQNLVNYNESLRKISNSLGNALDTFGASSRQYQAILEILKECLREIESESAERSKDQVVDADMLSTAMGFLDIGK' A
#
# COMPACT_ATOMS: atom_id res chain seq x y z
N MET A 1 -15.82 -8.82 17.54
CA MET A 1 -14.60 -8.41 16.82
C MET A 1 -14.44 -6.92 17.04
N ASP A 2 -13.31 -6.52 17.59
CA ASP A 2 -12.93 -5.12 17.79
C ASP A 2 -12.72 -4.44 16.43
N THR A 3 -13.15 -3.17 16.33
CA THR A 3 -13.01 -2.32 15.14
C THR A 3 -11.54 -2.17 14.70
N LYS A 4 -10.60 -2.37 15.62
CA LYS A 4 -9.14 -2.34 15.41
C LYS A 4 -8.67 -3.47 14.47
N THR A 5 -9.06 -4.72 14.78
CA THR A 5 -8.76 -5.87 13.93
C THR A 5 -9.45 -5.76 12.57
N GLN A 6 -10.64 -5.16 12.50
CA GLN A 6 -11.34 -4.91 11.23
C GLN A 6 -10.57 -3.92 10.33
N ASN A 7 -10.09 -2.79 10.86
CA ASN A 7 -9.33 -1.82 10.07
C ASN A 7 -7.97 -2.37 9.61
N LEU A 8 -7.26 -3.10 10.46
CA LEU A 8 -6.00 -3.77 10.07
C LEU A 8 -6.19 -4.79 8.95
N VAL A 9 -7.21 -5.64 9.07
CA VAL A 9 -7.53 -6.63 8.03
C VAL A 9 -7.88 -5.91 6.73
N ASN A 10 -8.57 -4.77 6.83
CA ASN A 10 -8.90 -3.93 5.68
C ASN A 10 -7.65 -3.31 5.02
N TYR A 11 -6.71 -2.77 5.79
CA TYR A 11 -5.47 -2.20 5.23
C TYR A 11 -4.59 -3.26 4.57
N ASN A 12 -4.38 -4.40 5.21
CA ASN A 12 -3.60 -5.49 4.60
C ASN A 12 -4.28 -6.02 3.33
N GLU A 13 -5.61 -6.17 3.33
CA GLU A 13 -6.34 -6.58 2.13
C GLU A 13 -6.24 -5.54 1.00
N SER A 14 -6.36 -4.25 1.34
CA SER A 14 -6.26 -3.14 0.39
C SER A 14 -4.86 -3.05 -0.21
N LEU A 15 -3.81 -3.08 0.61
CA LEU A 15 -2.42 -3.13 0.16
C LEU A 15 -2.16 -4.35 -0.74
N ARG A 16 -2.77 -5.51 -0.44
CA ARG A 16 -2.61 -6.72 -1.27
C ARG A 16 -3.15 -6.50 -2.67
N LYS A 17 -4.37 -5.95 -2.76
CA LYS A 17 -5.05 -5.70 -4.02
C LYS A 17 -4.31 -4.64 -4.84
N ILE A 18 -3.83 -3.59 -4.18
CA ILE A 18 -3.06 -2.52 -4.82
C ILE A 18 -1.72 -3.08 -5.33
N SER A 19 -0.97 -3.81 -4.51
CA SER A 19 0.32 -4.42 -4.90
C SER A 19 0.18 -5.38 -6.08
N ASN A 20 -0.84 -6.24 -6.10
CA ASN A 20 -1.10 -7.12 -7.23
C ASN A 20 -1.43 -6.33 -8.51
N SER A 21 -2.23 -5.27 -8.38
CA SER A 21 -2.60 -4.42 -9.50
C SER A 21 -1.39 -3.64 -10.05
N LEU A 22 -0.50 -3.20 -9.17
CA LEU A 22 0.77 -2.55 -9.52
C LEU A 22 1.71 -3.50 -10.27
N GLY A 23 1.91 -4.72 -9.77
CA GLY A 23 2.71 -5.74 -10.45
C GLY A 23 2.15 -6.06 -11.84
N ASN A 24 0.84 -6.30 -11.93
CA ASN A 24 0.19 -6.58 -13.22
C ASN A 24 0.31 -5.40 -14.20
N ALA A 25 0.14 -4.17 -13.73
CA ALA A 25 0.26 -2.98 -14.57
C ALA A 25 1.71 -2.72 -15.01
N LEU A 26 2.69 -3.00 -14.14
CA LEU A 26 4.10 -2.93 -14.46
C LEU A 26 4.45 -3.93 -15.57
N ASP A 27 4.06 -5.19 -15.40
CA ASP A 27 4.33 -6.26 -16.36
C ASP A 27 3.65 -6.01 -17.72
N THR A 28 2.45 -5.44 -17.72
CA THR A 28 1.65 -5.25 -18.94
C THR A 28 1.95 -3.95 -19.67
N PHE A 29 2.08 -2.85 -18.94
CA PHE A 29 2.12 -1.49 -19.51
C PHE A 29 3.46 -0.77 -19.26
N GLY A 30 4.28 -1.25 -18.33
CA GLY A 30 5.53 -0.62 -17.92
C GLY A 30 5.34 0.54 -16.94
N ALA A 31 6.45 0.91 -16.29
CA ALA A 31 6.47 1.89 -15.20
C ALA A 31 6.10 3.33 -15.62
N SER A 32 6.32 3.70 -16.88
CA SER A 32 5.95 5.03 -17.39
C SER A 32 4.48 5.14 -17.83
N SER A 33 3.71 4.05 -17.76
CA SER A 33 2.32 4.05 -18.21
C SER A 33 1.41 4.82 -17.26
N ARG A 34 0.35 5.43 -17.83
CA ARG A 34 -0.67 6.13 -17.03
C ARG A 34 -1.37 5.18 -16.05
N GLN A 35 -1.54 3.92 -16.44
CA GLN A 35 -2.16 2.87 -15.64
C GLN A 35 -1.30 2.56 -14.41
N TYR A 36 0.00 2.30 -14.60
CA TYR A 36 0.92 2.07 -13.50
C TYR A 36 0.98 3.27 -12.56
N GLN A 37 1.11 4.49 -13.12
CA GLN A 37 1.19 5.72 -12.32
C GLN A 37 -0.10 6.00 -11.53
N ALA A 38 -1.27 5.73 -12.09
CA ALA A 38 -2.54 5.89 -11.37
C ALA A 38 -2.65 4.94 -10.18
N ILE A 39 -2.24 3.68 -10.33
CA ILE A 39 -2.27 2.69 -9.23
C ILE A 39 -1.19 3.03 -8.19
N LEU A 40 -0.03 3.54 -8.62
CA LEU A 40 1.02 4.02 -7.73
C LEU A 40 0.55 5.18 -6.83
N GLU A 41 -0.25 6.11 -7.35
CA GLU A 41 -0.82 7.18 -6.54
C GLU A 41 -1.83 6.66 -5.50
N ILE A 42 -2.64 5.66 -5.86
CA ILE A 42 -3.55 4.98 -4.91
C ILE A 42 -2.73 4.31 -3.79
N LEU A 43 -1.60 3.67 -4.13
CA LEU A 43 -0.72 3.08 -3.12
C LEU A 43 -0.16 4.16 -2.17
N LYS A 44 0.32 5.28 -2.71
CA LYS A 44 0.85 6.39 -1.90
C LYS A 44 -0.21 6.98 -0.97
N GLU A 45 -1.44 7.13 -1.44
CA GLU A 45 -2.56 7.59 -0.62
C GLU A 45 -2.86 6.62 0.53
N CYS A 46 -2.97 5.32 0.23
CA CYS A 46 -3.21 4.29 1.24
C CYS A 46 -2.10 4.25 2.30
N LEU A 47 -0.83 4.38 1.90
CA LEU A 47 0.29 4.46 2.84
C LEU A 47 0.26 5.72 3.71
N ARG A 48 -0.13 6.88 3.15
CA ARG A 48 -0.30 8.12 3.90
C ARG A 48 -1.44 8.03 4.91
N GLU A 49 -2.54 7.35 4.58
CA GLU A 49 -3.65 7.11 5.51
C GLU A 49 -3.20 6.24 6.68
N ILE A 50 -2.48 5.15 6.41
CA ILE A 50 -1.88 4.29 7.45
C ILE A 50 -0.91 5.08 8.34
N GLU A 51 -0.05 5.91 7.74
CA GLU A 51 0.88 6.76 8.49
C GLU A 51 0.13 7.79 9.36
N SER A 52 -0.90 8.45 8.82
CA SER A 52 -1.71 9.43 9.56
C SER A 52 -2.46 8.77 10.73
N GLU A 53 -3.05 7.60 10.51
CA GLU A 53 -3.75 6.87 11.57
C GLU A 53 -2.80 6.30 12.63
N SER A 54 -1.60 5.92 12.24
CA SER A 54 -0.58 5.43 13.18
C SER A 54 0.08 6.56 13.97
N ALA A 55 0.28 7.73 13.37
CA ALA A 55 0.78 8.94 14.05
C ALA A 55 -0.19 9.38 15.17
N GLU A 56 -1.51 9.36 14.90
CA GLU A 56 -2.53 9.67 15.91
C GLU A 56 -2.67 8.59 17.01
N ARG A 57 -2.16 7.37 16.79
CA ARG A 57 -2.36 6.21 17.69
C ARG A 57 -1.09 5.61 18.29
N SER A 58 0.07 6.22 18.06
CA SER A 58 1.41 5.91 18.60
C SER A 58 1.40 4.93 19.80
N LYS A 59 1.35 3.62 19.55
CA LYS A 59 1.93 2.56 20.42
C LYS A 59 1.73 1.13 19.96
N ASP A 60 0.80 0.82 19.06
CA ASP A 60 0.37 -0.58 19.00
C ASP A 60 -0.20 -0.98 17.64
N GLN A 61 0.65 -1.04 16.59
CA GLN A 61 0.54 -2.06 15.53
C GLN A 61 1.59 -1.95 14.43
N VAL A 62 2.14 -3.12 14.11
CA VAL A 62 3.08 -3.37 13.02
C VAL A 62 2.23 -3.83 11.83
N VAL A 63 2.13 -2.99 10.79
CA VAL A 63 1.74 -3.45 9.44
C VAL A 63 2.67 -4.60 9.08
N ASP A 64 2.17 -5.65 8.43
CA ASP A 64 3.00 -6.78 8.00
C ASP A 64 4.25 -6.27 7.26
N ALA A 65 5.42 -6.58 7.81
CA ALA A 65 6.67 -5.96 7.39
C ALA A 65 7.03 -6.33 5.94
N ASP A 66 6.67 -7.54 5.51
CA ASP A 66 6.92 -8.03 4.16
C ASP A 66 6.05 -7.29 3.14
N MET A 67 4.78 -7.08 3.48
CA MET A 67 3.85 -6.30 2.66
C MET A 67 4.28 -4.83 2.56
N LEU A 68 4.67 -4.21 3.68
CA LEU A 68 5.15 -2.83 3.69
C LEU A 68 6.44 -2.70 2.87
N SER A 69 7.38 -3.63 3.03
CA SER A 69 8.62 -3.66 2.26
C SER A 69 8.36 -3.79 0.76
N THR A 70 7.38 -4.60 0.36
CA THR A 70 6.98 -4.78 -1.04
C THR A 70 6.42 -3.47 -1.61
N ALA A 71 5.51 -2.82 -0.88
CA ALA A 71 4.95 -1.53 -1.26
C ALA A 71 6.03 -0.43 -1.39
N MET A 72 6.99 -0.39 -0.47
CA MET A 72 8.12 0.53 -0.52
C MET A 72 9.03 0.29 -1.73
N GLY A 73 9.23 -0.96 -2.14
CA GLY A 73 10.00 -1.30 -3.33
C GLY A 73 9.43 -0.69 -4.63
N PHE A 74 8.10 -0.64 -4.76
CA PHE A 74 7.46 -0.01 -5.93
C PHE A 74 7.68 1.51 -6.00
N LEU A 75 7.83 2.18 -4.85
CA LEU A 75 8.09 3.62 -4.80
C LEU A 75 9.50 3.96 -5.31
N ASP A 76 10.48 3.09 -5.09
CA ASP A 76 11.86 3.30 -5.51
C ASP A 76 12.05 3.09 -7.02
N ILE A 77 11.25 2.20 -7.63
CA ILE A 77 11.25 1.93 -9.08
C ILE A 77 10.59 3.07 -9.87
N GLY A 78 9.69 3.84 -9.24
CA GLY A 78 8.94 4.93 -9.88
C GLY A 78 9.63 6.30 -9.89
N LYS A 79 10.91 6.39 -9.52
CA LYS A 79 11.70 7.64 -9.48
C LYS A 79 12.22 8.07 -10.85
#